data_AF-A0A4Y2F7T8-F1
#
_entry.id   AF-A0A4Y2F7T8-F1
#
_cell.length_a   1.000
_cell.length_b   1.000
_cell.length_c   1.000
_cell.angle_alpha   90.00
_cell.angle_beta   90.00
_cell.angle_gamma   90.00
#
_symmetry.space_group_name_H-M   'P 1'
#
loop_
_entity.id
_entity.type
_entity.pdbx_description
1 polymer ?
#
loop_
_entity_poly.entity_id
_entity_poly.type
_entity_poly.pdbx_seq_one_letter_code
_entity_poly.pdbx_strand_id
1 'polypeptide(L)'
;MELGLPACRPNILCFLHTVELPVVLLEAFIVHHRYPSTAEGYSLTATFGGAYLLWVLYLGIVKNIWVYIFLKDLNFPGRAIFFLASCAVTFILYVVGEKANYFFW
;
A
#
# COMPACT_ATOMS: atom_id res chain seq x y z
N MET A 1 39.68 0.00 5.87
CA MET A 1 39.02 -1.02 6.71
C MET A 1 38.20 -0.23 7.72
N GLU A 2 37.07 0.32 7.26
CA GLU A 2 36.24 1.25 8.03
C GLU A 2 34.92 0.53 8.33
N LEU A 3 34.73 0.13 9.59
CA LEU A 3 33.46 -0.36 10.11
C LEU A 3 32.48 0.83 10.16
N GLY A 4 31.81 1.11 9.05
CA GLY A 4 30.97 2.30 8.85
C GLY A 4 29.50 2.09 9.19
N LEU A 5 29.13 2.30 10.45
CA LEU A 5 27.74 2.54 10.84
C LEU A 5 27.70 3.51 12.03
N PRO A 6 26.92 4.60 11.93
CA PRO A 6 26.15 5.03 13.08
C PRO A 6 24.65 5.05 12.76
N ALA A 7 23.94 4.22 13.52
CA ALA A 7 22.56 4.32 14.00
C ALA A 7 21.64 5.37 13.34
N CYS A 8 20.54 4.85 12.77
CA CYS A 8 19.33 5.59 12.42
C CYS A 8 18.94 6.57 13.54
N ARG A 9 18.82 7.87 13.22
CA ARG A 9 18.30 8.86 14.18
C ARG A 9 16.88 8.44 14.61
N PRO A 10 16.52 8.53 15.89
CA PRO A 10 15.17 8.25 16.35
C PRO A 10 14.27 9.44 15.99
N ASN A 11 13.84 9.50 14.73
CA ASN A 11 12.74 10.36 14.33
C ASN A 11 11.43 9.56 14.42
N ILE A 12 10.37 10.21 14.87
CA ILE A 12 9.01 9.64 14.93
C ILE A 12 8.62 9.06 13.55
N LEU A 13 9.16 9.61 12.47
CA LEU A 13 8.92 9.17 11.11
C LEU A 13 9.38 7.71 10.83
N CYS A 14 10.56 7.30 11.30
CA CYS A 14 11.02 5.91 11.15
C CYS A 14 10.18 4.96 11.99
N PHE A 15 9.80 5.38 13.20
CA PHE A 15 8.91 4.60 14.04
C PHE A 15 7.56 4.38 13.36
N LEU A 16 6.87 5.44 12.93
CA LEU A 16 5.57 5.35 12.25
C LEU A 16 5.62 4.43 11.03
N HIS A 17 6.67 4.54 10.20
CA HIS A 17 6.80 3.75 8.97
C HIS A 17 7.08 2.26 9.20
N THR A 18 7.63 1.90 10.36
CA THR A 18 8.00 0.51 10.70
C THR A 18 6.96 -0.16 11.60
N VAL A 19 6.26 0.64 12.43
CA VAL A 19 5.25 0.15 13.37
C VAL A 19 3.82 0.17 12.82
N GLU A 20 3.58 0.79 11.65
CA GLU A 20 2.25 0.83 11.01
C GLU A 20 1.65 -0.57 10.86
N LEU A 21 2.39 -1.51 10.25
CA LEU A 21 1.92 -2.87 10.05
C LEU A 21 1.62 -3.63 11.36
N PRO A 22 2.54 -3.71 12.34
CA PRO A 22 2.25 -4.44 13.57
C PRO A 22 1.16 -3.78 14.42
N VAL A 23 1.02 -2.44 14.39
CA VAL A 23 -0.05 -1.74 15.13
C VAL A 23 -1.42 -2.00 14.50
N VAL A 24 -1.54 -1.92 13.17
CA VAL A 24 -2.79 -2.22 12.45
C VAL A 24 -3.21 -3.68 12.64
N LEU A 25 -2.25 -4.60 12.62
CA LEU A 25 -2.51 -6.00 12.95
C LEU A 25 -2.98 -6.12 14.40
N LEU A 26 -2.24 -5.58 15.38
CA LEU A 26 -2.62 -5.67 16.79
C LEU A 26 -4.03 -5.10 17.07
N GLU A 27 -4.39 -3.99 16.43
CA GLU A 27 -5.72 -3.38 16.53
C GLU A 27 -6.80 -4.31 15.96
N ALA A 28 -6.56 -4.92 14.79
CA ALA A 28 -7.47 -5.89 14.19
C ALA A 28 -7.68 -7.14 15.06
N PHE A 29 -6.67 -7.52 15.85
CA PHE A 29 -6.77 -8.63 16.80
C PHE A 29 -7.54 -8.26 18.07
N ILE A 30 -7.32 -7.07 18.63
CA ILE A 30 -7.90 -6.67 19.93
C ILE A 30 -9.35 -6.17 19.78
N VAL A 31 -9.64 -5.44 18.71
CA VAL A 31 -10.94 -4.76 18.54
C VAL A 31 -11.77 -5.49 17.52
N HIS A 32 -12.84 -6.15 17.99
CA HIS A 32 -13.85 -6.74 17.13
C HIS A 32 -14.63 -5.64 16.40
N HIS A 33 -14.16 -5.27 15.21
CA HIS A 33 -14.87 -4.39 14.33
C HIS A 33 -15.96 -5.18 13.62
N ARG A 34 -17.22 -4.76 13.79
CA ARG A 34 -18.33 -5.20 12.93
C ARG A 34 -18.07 -4.64 11.54
N TYR A 35 -17.33 -5.40 10.71
CA TYR A 35 -17.09 -5.01 9.34
C TYR A 35 -18.45 -4.86 8.62
N PRO A 36 -18.66 -3.76 7.88
CA PRO A 36 -19.78 -3.68 6.94
C PRO A 36 -19.67 -4.79 5.90
N SER A 37 -20.70 -4.97 5.08
CA SER A 37 -20.73 -6.08 4.11
C SER A 37 -19.43 -6.14 3.29
N THR A 38 -18.93 -7.35 3.01
CA THR A 38 -17.64 -7.54 2.30
C THR A 38 -17.60 -6.84 0.93
N ALA A 39 -18.77 -6.60 0.34
CA ALA A 39 -18.95 -5.82 -0.88
C ALA A 39 -18.66 -4.31 -0.70
N GLU A 40 -18.99 -3.72 0.45
CA GLU A 40 -18.71 -2.31 0.74
C GLU A 40 -17.21 -2.06 1.01
N GLY A 41 -16.54 -2.98 1.71
CA GLY A 41 -15.10 -2.90 1.92
C GLY A 41 -14.32 -2.96 0.60
N TYR A 42 -14.75 -3.83 -0.31
CA TYR A 42 -14.16 -3.96 -1.64
C TYR A 42 -14.41 -2.72 -2.50
N SER A 43 -15.65 -2.21 -2.53
CA SER A 43 -16.00 -1.06 -3.36
C SER A 43 -15.28 0.22 -2.94
N LEU A 44 -15.11 0.43 -1.62
CA LEU A 44 -14.34 1.56 -1.09
C LEU A 44 -12.87 1.45 -1.47
N THR A 45 -12.27 0.28 -1.26
CA THR A 45 -10.86 0.02 -1.59
C THR A 45 -10.60 0.19 -3.08
N ALA A 46 -11.48 -0.35 -3.92
CA ALA A 46 -11.39 -0.25 -5.38
C ALA A 46 -11.56 1.20 -5.86
N THR A 47 -12.50 1.95 -5.28
CA THR A 47 -12.76 3.35 -5.66
C THR A 47 -11.60 4.25 -5.26
N PHE A 48 -11.11 4.13 -4.02
CA PHE A 48 -10.02 4.95 -3.52
C PHE A 48 -8.69 4.61 -4.22
N GLY A 49 -8.38 3.32 -4.36
CA GLY A 49 -7.21 2.84 -5.09
C GLY A 49 -7.27 3.20 -6.59
N GLY A 50 -8.43 3.04 -7.22
CA GLY A 50 -8.65 3.41 -8.61
C GLY A 50 -8.50 4.91 -8.87
N ALA A 51 -9.08 5.76 -8.00
CA ALA A 51 -8.92 7.20 -8.09
C ALA A 51 -7.45 7.63 -7.95
N TYR A 52 -6.72 7.02 -7.01
CA TYR A 52 -5.29 7.27 -6.85
C TYR A 52 -4.49 6.85 -8.10
N LEU A 53 -4.73 5.66 -8.64
CA LEU A 53 -4.05 5.19 -9.85
C LEU A 53 -4.34 6.07 -11.07
N LEU A 54 -5.60 6.47 -11.26
CA LEU A 54 -5.99 7.41 -12.32
C LEU A 54 -5.26 8.75 -12.17
N TRP A 55 -5.13 9.25 -10.94
CA TRP A 55 -4.39 10.48 -10.68
C TRP A 55 -2.90 10.32 -10.98
N VAL A 56 -2.26 9.25 -10.53
CA VAL A 56 -0.84 8.99 -10.84
C VAL A 56 -0.61 8.90 -12.35
N LEU A 57 -1.50 8.21 -13.08
CA LEU A 57 -1.45 8.10 -14.54
C LEU A 57 -1.64 9.48 -15.21
N TYR A 58 -2.56 10.30 -14.71
CA TYR A 58 -2.77 11.67 -15.18
C TYR A 58 -1.51 12.52 -15.02
N LEU A 59 -0.86 12.49 -13.83
CA LEU A 59 0.38 13.23 -13.59
C LEU A 59 1.52 12.75 -14.50
N GLY A 60 1.67 11.43 -14.67
CA GLY A 60 2.73 10.85 -15.48
C GLY A 60 2.57 11.12 -16.98
N ILE A 61 1.36 10.97 -17.52
CA ILE A 61 1.08 11.11 -18.97
C ILE A 61 0.95 12.59 -19.36
N VAL A 62 0.19 13.38 -18.61
CA VAL A 62 -0.16 14.76 -19.00
C VAL A 62 0.90 15.75 -18.51
N LYS A 63 1.36 15.60 -17.27
CA LYS A 63 2.31 16.55 -16.66
C LYS A 63 3.77 16.11 -16.79
N ASN A 64 4.04 14.88 -17.24
CA ASN A 64 5.38 14.26 -17.20
C ASN A 64 6.02 14.26 -15.79
N ILE A 65 5.18 14.32 -14.75
CA ILE A 65 5.60 14.27 -13.35
C ILE A 65 5.27 12.88 -12.84
N TRP A 66 6.31 12.08 -12.60
CA TRP A 66 6.16 10.76 -12.01
C TRP A 66 6.33 10.85 -10.50
N VAL A 67 5.34 10.33 -9.76
CA VAL A 67 5.39 10.25 -8.28
C VAL A 67 6.63 9.49 -7.82
N TYR A 68 7.04 8.48 -8.60
CA TYR A 68 8.24 7.72 -8.37
C TYR A 68 9.25 7.95 -9.48
N ILE A 69 10.48 8.32 -9.11
CA ILE A 69 11.55 8.66 -10.06
C ILE A 69 11.87 7.47 -10.97
N PHE A 70 11.88 6.23 -10.43
CA PHE A 70 12.14 5.02 -11.22
C PHE A 70 11.07 4.74 -12.29
N LEU A 71 9.83 5.23 -12.13
CA LEU A 71 8.81 5.08 -13.17
C LEU A 71 9.16 5.90 -14.40
N LYS A 72 9.88 7.01 -14.25
CA LYS A 72 10.35 7.84 -15.37
C LYS A 72 11.32 7.06 -16.26
N ASP A 73 12.20 6.27 -15.68
CA ASP A 73 13.23 5.51 -16.40
C ASP A 73 12.69 4.19 -16.99
N LEU A 74 11.49 3.77 -16.60
CA LEU A 74 10.87 2.53 -17.03
C LEU A 74 10.19 2.67 -18.40
N ASN A 75 10.35 1.66 -19.27
CA ASN A 75 9.63 1.58 -20.54
C ASN A 75 8.10 1.51 -20.33
N PHE A 76 7.32 1.98 -21.31
CA PHE A 76 5.86 1.98 -21.27
C PHE A 76 5.24 0.62 -20.84
N PRO A 77 5.63 -0.54 -21.41
CA PRO A 77 5.14 -1.84 -20.94
C PRO A 77 5.58 -2.17 -19.50
N GLY A 78 6.78 -1.77 -19.08
CA GLY A 78 7.25 -1.97 -17.70
C GLY A 78 6.40 -1.21 -16.68
N ARG A 79 5.96 0.01 -17.03
CA ARG A 79 5.04 0.80 -16.19
C ARG A 79 3.69 0.10 -16.05
N ALA A 80 3.14 -0.42 -17.15
CA ALA A 80 1.87 -1.14 -17.13
C ALA A 80 1.94 -2.40 -16.23
N ILE A 81 3.03 -3.18 -16.33
CA ILE A 81 3.25 -4.35 -15.47
C ILE A 81 3.35 -3.94 -14.01
N PHE A 82 4.06 -2.85 -13.69
CA PHE A 82 4.19 -2.37 -12.31
C PHE A 82 2.84 -1.97 -11.70
N PHE A 83 2.01 -1.25 -12.45
CA PHE A 83 0.67 -0.88 -11.98
C PHE A 83 -0.23 -2.11 -11.81
N LEU A 84 -0.20 -3.05 -12.76
CA LEU A 84 -0.95 -4.32 -12.64
C LEU A 84 -0.51 -5.14 -11.43
N ALA A 85 0.80 -5.26 -11.21
CA ALA A 85 1.36 -5.94 -10.05
C ALA A 85 0.94 -5.26 -8.74
N SER A 86 0.95 -3.92 -8.70
CA SER A 86 0.49 -3.16 -7.54
C SER A 86 -0.99 -3.42 -7.23
N CYS A 87 -1.85 -3.40 -8.25
CA CYS A 87 -3.27 -3.75 -8.09
C CYS A 87 -3.45 -5.18 -7.57
N ALA A 88 -2.68 -6.14 -8.10
CA ALA A 88 -2.74 -7.53 -7.68
C ALA A 88 -2.31 -7.69 -6.22
N VAL A 89 -1.23 -7.03 -5.79
CA VAL A 89 -0.77 -7.04 -4.39
C VAL A 89 -1.85 -6.47 -3.48
N THR A 90 -2.45 -5.32 -3.81
CA THR A 90 -3.56 -4.75 -3.01
C THR A 90 -4.74 -5.72 -2.89
N PHE A 91 -5.11 -6.38 -4.00
CA PHE A 91 -6.19 -7.36 -3.99
C PHE A 91 -5.86 -8.57 -3.11
N ILE A 92 -4.63 -9.10 -3.19
CA ILE A 92 -4.18 -10.22 -2.36
C ILE A 92 -4.22 -9.81 -0.88
N LEU A 93 -3.70 -8.63 -0.53
CA LEU A 93 -3.70 -8.14 0.85
C LEU A 93 -5.13 -8.00 1.40
N TYR A 94 -6.09 -7.52 0.59
CA TYR A 94 -7.49 -7.45 0.98
C TYR A 94 -8.08 -8.84 1.29
N VAL A 95 -7.86 -9.82 0.40
CA VAL A 95 -8.36 -11.19 0.61
C VAL A 95 -7.72 -11.84 1.84
N VAL A 96 -6.41 -11.66 2.04
CA VAL A 96 -5.71 -12.16 3.22
C VAL A 96 -6.27 -11.51 4.49
N GLY A 97 -6.52 -10.21 4.47
CA GLY A 97 -7.16 -9.49 5.59
C GLY A 97 -8.56 -10.03 5.91
N GLU A 98 -9.39 -10.28 4.89
CA GLU A 98 -10.73 -10.86 5.07
C GLU A 98 -10.66 -12.27 5.69
N LYS A 99 -9.76 -13.13 5.19
CA LYS A 99 -9.58 -14.49 5.73
C LYS A 99 -9.03 -14.48 7.15
N ALA A 100 -8.09 -13.59 7.45
CA ALA A 100 -7.59 -13.41 8.80
C ALA A 100 -8.71 -12.95 9.75
N ASN A 101 -9.53 -11.99 9.33
CA ASN A 101 -10.66 -11.52 10.14
C ASN A 101 -11.66 -12.65 10.46
N TYR A 102 -12.01 -13.49 9.48
CA TYR A 102 -12.86 -14.67 9.70
C TYR A 102 -12.21 -15.77 10.57
N PHE A 103 -10.87 -15.82 10.61
CA PHE A 103 -10.17 -16.79 11.46
C PHE A 103 -10.14 -16.36 12.93
N PHE A 104 -10.03 -15.06 13.20
CA PHE A 104 -10.01 -14.53 14.58
C PHE A 104 -11.39 -14.35 15.19
N TRP A 105 -12.41 -14.07 14.37
CA TRP A 105 -13.76 -13.71 14.80
C TRP A 105 -14.84 -14.40 13.98
#